data_AF-A0ABD2R1W2-F1
#
_entry.id   AF-A0ABD2R1W2-F1
#
_cell.length_a   1.000
_cell.length_b   1.000
_cell.length_c   1.000
_cell.angle_alpha   90.00
_cell.angle_beta   90.00
_cell.angle_gamma   90.00
#
_symmetry.space_group_name_H-M   'P 1'
#
loop_
_entity.id
_entity.type
_entity.pdbx_description
1 polymer ?
#
loop_
_entity_poly.entity_id
_entity_poly.type
_entity_poly.pdbx_seq_one_letter_code
_entity_poly.pdbx_strand_id
1 'polypeptide(L)'
;TVVSFSVSVGTSQPNPLFSQVQLVMATSESNFDEDIKKDFYIPTYILSEDASQSDDVKLPDLPTCPVLVFINSKSGGQLGGDLLNTYQSLLNKYQVFDLGKETPDSVLHRLYLNLEKLKSNGDEFAAKLEERLRIIVAGGDGTAGWLLGVVSDLKLSQPPPIATVPLGTGNNLPFSFGWGKKNPGTDQNSVISFLKKVMDAKEMKIDSWHILMRMRAPKEGCCDPIAPLELPHSLHAFHRVSPSDDLNVEGCHTFRGGFWNYFSMGMDAQVSYAFHSERKMHPEKFKNQLVNQSTYARLGCTQGWFFASLVHPSSRNIAQLAKVKIMKKHGDWQDLDIPHSIRSIVCLNLPSFSGGLNPWGTPNSNKRRDRDLTPPFVDDGLIEVVGFRNAWHGMVLLAPNGHGTRLAQAHRIRFEFHKGAADHTFMRIDGEPWKQPLPVDDDTVVVEIAHLGQVKMLATHDCRSKSVHDPSSHVNHDCDDGDSDGEEEDSVVEEQRKFGAADTFKFPDEVDISHIS
;
A
#
# COMPACT_ATOMS: atom_id res chain seq x y z
N THR A 1 -44.81 -0.52 76.44
CA THR A 1 -43.98 0.68 76.12
C THR A 1 -43.07 0.35 74.95
N VAL A 2 -42.81 1.33 74.07
CA VAL A 2 -42.03 1.27 72.80
C VAL A 2 -42.91 0.93 71.57
N VAL A 3 -43.66 1.91 71.05
CA VAL A 3 -43.37 2.91 69.97
C VAL A 3 -43.46 2.31 68.55
N SER A 4 -44.52 2.69 67.82
CA SER A 4 -44.73 2.48 66.39
C SER A 4 -44.10 3.61 65.57
N PHE A 5 -43.25 3.30 64.60
CA PHE A 5 -42.76 4.24 63.60
C PHE A 5 -43.47 3.99 62.26
N SER A 6 -44.24 4.98 61.81
CA SER A 6 -44.76 5.09 60.45
C SER A 6 -43.70 5.67 59.52
N VAL A 7 -43.28 4.91 58.51
CA VAL A 7 -42.39 5.41 57.44
C VAL A 7 -43.26 5.91 56.30
N SER A 8 -43.29 7.24 56.09
CA SER A 8 -43.78 7.86 54.87
C SER A 8 -42.68 7.79 53.80
N VAL A 9 -42.91 7.07 52.71
CA VAL A 9 -42.04 7.15 51.53
C VAL A 9 -42.43 8.42 50.77
N GLY A 10 -41.68 9.49 50.99
CA GLY A 10 -41.75 10.70 50.19
C GLY A 10 -41.10 10.48 48.83
N THR A 11 -41.81 10.83 47.77
CA THR A 11 -41.31 10.91 46.40
C THR A 11 -40.24 11.98 46.28
N SER A 12 -38.97 11.60 46.14
CA SER A 12 -37.89 12.54 45.79
C SER A 12 -37.97 12.88 44.29
N GLN A 13 -38.24 14.15 43.98
CA GLN A 13 -38.08 14.65 42.62
C GLN A 13 -36.59 14.61 42.22
N PRO A 14 -36.26 14.28 40.96
CA PRO A 14 -34.88 14.24 40.49
C PRO A 14 -34.27 15.65 40.52
N ASN A 15 -33.01 15.70 40.96
CA ASN A 15 -32.24 16.92 41.19
C ASN A 15 -32.03 17.68 39.85
N PRO A 16 -32.48 18.94 39.69
CA PRO A 16 -32.51 19.65 38.40
C PRO A 16 -31.12 19.91 37.79
N LEU A 17 -30.06 19.86 38.60
CA LEU A 17 -28.68 19.96 38.12
C LEU A 17 -28.24 18.70 37.34
N PHE A 18 -28.70 17.52 37.76
CA PHE A 18 -28.35 16.25 37.13
C PHE A 18 -29.05 16.10 35.76
N SER A 19 -30.31 16.53 35.66
CA SER A 19 -31.03 16.53 34.39
C SER A 19 -30.49 17.57 33.40
N GLN A 20 -30.01 18.72 33.87
CA GLN A 20 -29.34 19.71 33.01
C GLN A 20 -28.01 19.22 32.47
N VAL A 21 -27.16 18.58 33.28
CA VAL A 21 -25.89 18.01 32.79
C VAL A 21 -26.15 16.90 31.76
N GLN A 22 -27.15 16.05 32.01
CA GLN A 22 -27.52 14.96 31.10
C GLN A 22 -28.14 15.48 29.80
N LEU A 23 -28.90 16.57 29.85
CA LEU A 23 -29.44 17.26 28.67
C LEU A 23 -28.35 17.99 27.88
N VAL A 24 -27.39 18.63 28.54
CA VAL A 24 -26.23 19.27 27.88
C VAL A 24 -25.32 18.23 27.22
N MET A 25 -25.11 17.07 27.87
CA MET A 25 -24.38 15.96 27.26
C MET A 25 -25.13 15.38 26.06
N ALA A 26 -26.44 15.12 26.19
CA ALA A 26 -27.25 14.61 25.08
C ALA A 26 -27.36 15.59 23.90
N THR A 27 -27.44 16.90 24.16
CA THR A 27 -27.45 17.93 23.10
C THR A 27 -26.08 18.12 22.46
N SER A 28 -25.00 17.92 23.20
CA SER A 28 -23.65 17.90 22.62
C SER A 28 -23.47 16.67 21.72
N GLU A 29 -23.82 15.47 22.18
CA GLU A 29 -23.75 14.22 21.41
C GLU A 29 -24.63 14.29 20.14
N SER A 30 -25.85 14.86 20.24
CA SER A 30 -26.72 15.03 19.07
C SER A 30 -26.16 16.01 18.03
N ASN A 31 -25.54 17.12 18.47
CA ASN A 31 -24.90 18.07 17.55
C ASN A 31 -23.64 17.46 16.91
N PHE A 32 -22.88 16.64 17.66
CA PHE A 32 -21.71 15.95 17.13
C PHE A 32 -22.06 14.90 16.06
N ASP A 33 -23.13 14.13 16.25
CA ASP A 33 -23.59 13.17 15.25
C ASP A 33 -24.14 13.85 13.98
N GLU A 34 -24.76 15.03 14.12
CA GLU A 34 -25.17 15.86 12.97
C GLU A 34 -23.96 16.39 12.19
N ASP A 35 -22.91 16.86 12.88
CA ASP A 35 -21.69 17.34 12.23
C ASP A 35 -20.98 16.23 11.43
N ILE A 36 -20.90 15.01 11.98
CA ILE A 36 -20.29 13.86 11.28
C ILE A 36 -21.09 13.49 10.02
N LYS A 37 -22.42 13.47 10.12
CA LYS A 37 -23.25 13.21 8.94
C LYS A 37 -23.12 14.32 7.91
N LYS A 38 -23.07 15.58 8.34
CA LYS A 38 -22.89 16.71 7.44
C LYS A 38 -21.55 16.66 6.69
N ASP A 39 -20.48 16.26 7.36
CA ASP A 39 -19.15 16.32 6.75
C ASP A 39 -18.80 15.09 5.91
N PHE A 40 -19.25 13.89 6.29
CA PHE A 40 -18.74 12.63 5.71
C PHE A 40 -19.80 11.78 4.97
N TYR A 41 -21.09 12.05 5.14
CA TYR A 41 -22.15 11.15 4.67
C TYR A 41 -22.27 11.10 3.14
N ILE A 42 -22.30 9.89 2.58
CA ILE A 42 -22.63 9.64 1.18
C ILE A 42 -24.07 9.08 1.10
N PRO A 43 -24.97 9.74 0.33
CA PRO A 43 -26.32 9.26 0.06
C PRO A 43 -26.39 7.85 -0.54
N THR A 44 -27.46 7.12 -0.24
CA THR A 44 -27.55 5.70 -0.59
C THR A 44 -27.72 5.48 -2.09
N TYR A 45 -28.44 6.38 -2.79
CA TYR A 45 -28.63 6.31 -4.24
C TYR A 45 -27.33 6.46 -5.05
N ILE A 46 -26.26 7.02 -4.45
CA ILE A 46 -24.93 7.09 -5.05
C ILE A 46 -24.19 5.75 -4.90
N LEU A 47 -24.41 5.06 -3.78
CA LEU A 47 -23.70 3.82 -3.42
C LEU A 47 -24.38 2.55 -3.98
N SER A 48 -25.68 2.62 -4.28
CA SER A 48 -26.51 1.49 -4.69
C SER A 48 -27.51 1.90 -5.76
N GLU A 49 -27.47 1.24 -6.92
CA GLU A 49 -28.37 1.51 -8.05
C GLU A 49 -29.85 1.20 -7.75
N ASP A 50 -30.09 0.24 -6.86
CA ASP A 50 -31.45 -0.17 -6.46
C ASP A 50 -32.13 0.83 -5.49
N ALA A 51 -31.38 1.82 -4.99
CA ALA A 51 -31.89 2.80 -4.05
C ALA A 51 -32.44 4.02 -4.80
N SER A 52 -33.69 4.38 -4.48
CA SER A 52 -34.33 5.56 -5.01
C SER A 52 -33.82 6.80 -4.27
N GLN A 53 -33.75 7.97 -4.93
CA GLN A 53 -33.48 9.24 -4.25
C GLN A 53 -34.48 9.53 -3.11
N SER A 54 -35.67 8.91 -3.14
CA SER A 54 -36.69 8.99 -2.09
C SER A 54 -36.39 8.19 -0.82
N ASP A 55 -35.40 7.29 -0.83
CA ASP A 55 -34.98 6.54 0.36
C ASP A 55 -34.16 7.40 1.33
N ASP A 56 -33.59 8.52 0.85
CA ASP A 56 -32.96 9.54 1.69
C ASP A 56 -34.00 10.64 2.02
N VAL A 57 -34.53 10.63 3.25
CA VAL A 57 -35.70 11.42 3.71
C VAL A 57 -35.57 12.94 3.49
N LYS A 58 -34.35 13.45 3.29
CA LYS A 58 -33.95 14.74 2.68
C LYS A 58 -32.53 14.57 2.15
N LEU A 59 -32.23 15.02 0.92
CA LEU A 59 -30.85 15.13 0.45
C LEU A 59 -30.06 16.05 1.39
N PRO A 60 -28.99 15.58 2.04
CA PRO A 60 -28.16 16.43 2.89
C PRO A 60 -27.46 17.50 2.04
N ASP A 61 -27.02 18.59 2.70
CA ASP A 61 -26.06 19.51 2.08
C ASP A 61 -24.83 18.73 1.58
N LEU A 62 -24.19 19.21 0.51
CA LEU A 62 -23.03 18.54 -0.07
C LEU A 62 -21.94 18.36 1.01
N PRO A 63 -21.50 17.12 1.29
CA PRO A 63 -20.55 16.86 2.35
C PRO A 63 -19.21 17.57 2.08
N THR A 64 -18.59 18.04 3.16
CA THR A 64 -17.28 18.68 3.12
C THR A 64 -16.20 17.69 2.66
N CYS A 65 -16.29 16.45 3.13
CA CYS A 65 -15.30 15.39 2.95
C CYS A 65 -16.01 14.02 2.91
N PRO A 66 -16.76 13.69 1.85
CA PRO A 66 -17.39 12.37 1.70
C PRO A 66 -16.33 11.27 1.78
N VAL A 67 -16.60 10.21 2.56
CA VAL A 67 -15.62 9.15 2.82
C VAL A 67 -16.17 7.77 2.50
N LEU A 68 -15.37 6.99 1.77
CA LEU A 68 -15.57 5.56 1.56
C LEU A 68 -14.60 4.77 2.45
N VAL A 69 -15.08 3.80 3.22
CA VAL A 69 -14.26 3.07 4.18
C VAL A 69 -14.17 1.59 3.81
N PHE A 70 -12.95 1.09 3.59
CA PHE A 70 -12.65 -0.32 3.38
C PHE A 70 -11.91 -0.88 4.60
N ILE A 71 -12.40 -1.98 5.16
CA ILE A 71 -11.86 -2.56 6.39
C ILE A 71 -11.60 -4.04 6.17
N ASN A 72 -10.40 -4.50 6.45
CA ASN A 72 -10.14 -5.92 6.61
C ASN A 72 -10.47 -6.34 8.05
N SER A 73 -11.65 -6.91 8.26
CA SER A 73 -12.16 -7.29 9.59
C SER A 73 -11.25 -8.28 10.34
N LYS A 74 -10.42 -9.07 9.63
CA LYS A 74 -9.48 -10.04 10.20
C LYS A 74 -8.14 -9.41 10.62
N SER A 75 -7.87 -8.15 10.24
CA SER A 75 -6.62 -7.46 10.57
C SER A 75 -6.58 -6.98 12.03
N GLY A 76 -5.37 -6.72 12.53
CA GLY A 76 -5.15 -6.15 13.87
C GLY A 76 -5.50 -7.05 15.05
N GLY A 77 -5.74 -8.35 14.85
CA GLY A 77 -6.12 -9.25 15.95
C GLY A 77 -7.55 -8.98 16.46
N GLN A 78 -8.50 -8.82 15.54
CA GLN A 78 -9.92 -8.46 15.74
C GLN A 78 -10.24 -6.96 15.86
N LEU A 79 -9.23 -6.08 15.93
CA LEU A 79 -9.46 -4.63 15.89
C LEU A 79 -10.19 -4.18 14.61
N GLY A 80 -10.00 -4.88 13.48
CA GLY A 80 -10.72 -4.60 12.24
C GLY A 80 -12.23 -4.84 12.37
N GLY A 81 -12.65 -5.89 13.07
CA GLY A 81 -14.07 -6.16 13.31
C GLY A 81 -14.73 -5.10 14.20
N ASP A 82 -14.04 -4.65 15.25
CA ASP A 82 -14.53 -3.57 16.12
C ASP A 82 -14.65 -2.25 15.35
N LEU A 83 -13.62 -1.89 14.56
CA LEU A 83 -13.66 -0.72 13.69
C LEU A 83 -14.82 -0.76 12.70
N LEU A 84 -15.08 -1.92 12.09
CA LEU A 84 -16.18 -2.09 11.16
C LEU A 84 -17.52 -1.70 11.80
N ASN A 85 -17.77 -2.20 13.01
CA ASN A 85 -19.00 -1.89 13.75
C ASN A 85 -19.09 -0.39 14.08
N THR A 86 -17.99 0.23 14.51
CA THR A 86 -17.96 1.66 14.89
C THR A 86 -18.12 2.59 13.69
N TYR A 87 -17.49 2.30 12.56
CA TYR A 87 -17.72 3.07 11.33
C TYR A 87 -19.17 2.91 10.86
N GLN A 88 -19.74 1.71 10.92
CA GLN A 88 -21.14 1.47 10.53
C GLN A 88 -22.16 2.13 11.47
N SER A 89 -21.81 2.40 12.73
CA SER A 89 -22.68 3.16 13.64
C SER A 89 -22.64 4.67 13.40
N LEU A 90 -21.53 5.18 12.86
CA LEU A 90 -21.31 6.61 12.63
C LEU A 90 -21.72 7.07 11.23
N LEU A 91 -21.52 6.22 10.23
CA LEU A 91 -21.66 6.52 8.82
C LEU A 91 -22.82 5.73 8.18
N ASN A 92 -23.15 6.05 6.93
CA ASN A 92 -24.04 5.20 6.13
C ASN A 92 -23.45 3.79 6.06
N LYS A 93 -24.19 2.76 6.46
CA LYS A 93 -23.72 1.36 6.40
C LYS A 93 -23.26 0.95 4.99
N TYR A 94 -23.79 1.58 3.94
CA TYR A 94 -23.40 1.32 2.55
C TYR A 94 -22.10 2.01 2.13
N GLN A 95 -21.51 2.87 2.97
CA GLN A 95 -20.20 3.51 2.72
C GLN A 95 -19.04 2.78 3.43
N VAL A 96 -19.33 1.69 4.16
CA VAL A 96 -18.37 0.93 4.96
C VAL A 96 -18.35 -0.55 4.53
N PHE A 97 -17.25 -0.97 3.92
CA PHE A 97 -17.09 -2.28 3.29
C PHE A 97 -16.13 -3.18 4.06
N ASP A 98 -16.53 -4.43 4.27
CA ASP A 98 -15.64 -5.47 4.77
C ASP A 98 -14.96 -6.17 3.59
N LEU A 99 -13.65 -6.03 3.48
CA LEU A 99 -12.81 -6.61 2.43
C LEU A 99 -12.80 -8.15 2.45
N GLY A 100 -13.24 -8.77 3.54
CA GLY A 100 -13.46 -10.21 3.59
C GLY A 100 -14.76 -10.67 2.93
N LYS A 101 -15.67 -9.75 2.58
CA LYS A 101 -17.00 -10.02 2.01
C LYS A 101 -17.13 -9.54 0.57
N GLU A 102 -16.62 -8.35 0.28
CA GLU A 102 -16.67 -7.76 -1.06
C GLU A 102 -15.29 -7.18 -1.40
N THR A 103 -14.87 -7.34 -2.65
CA THR A 103 -13.56 -6.87 -3.12
C THR A 103 -13.60 -5.37 -3.47
N PRO A 104 -12.49 -4.63 -3.32
CA PRO A 104 -12.47 -3.21 -3.65
C PRO A 104 -12.78 -2.92 -5.11
N ASP A 105 -12.38 -3.79 -6.04
CA ASP A 105 -12.65 -3.64 -7.48
C ASP A 105 -14.16 -3.64 -7.74
N SER A 106 -14.92 -4.61 -7.21
CA SER A 106 -16.37 -4.69 -7.33
C SER A 106 -17.06 -3.44 -6.79
N VAL A 107 -16.65 -2.99 -5.60
CA VAL A 107 -17.24 -1.81 -4.94
C VAL A 107 -16.97 -0.54 -5.72
N LEU A 108 -15.71 -0.28 -6.07
CA LEU A 108 -15.32 0.95 -6.76
C LEU A 108 -15.87 0.96 -8.19
N HIS A 109 -15.87 -0.18 -8.88
CA HIS A 109 -16.48 -0.29 -10.20
C HIS A 109 -17.96 0.08 -10.16
N ARG A 110 -18.74 -0.51 -9.24
CA ARG A 110 -20.16 -0.18 -9.07
C ARG A 110 -20.37 1.30 -8.75
N LEU A 111 -19.57 1.86 -7.85
CA LEU A 111 -19.67 3.26 -7.44
C LEU A 111 -19.41 4.20 -8.62
N TYR A 112 -18.29 4.03 -9.33
CA TYR A 112 -17.89 4.96 -10.38
C TYR A 112 -18.78 4.85 -11.63
N LEU A 113 -19.26 3.65 -11.98
CA LEU A 113 -20.28 3.51 -13.03
C LEU A 113 -21.58 4.22 -12.67
N ASN A 114 -22.03 4.10 -11.43
CA ASN A 114 -23.24 4.80 -10.99
C ASN A 114 -23.03 6.32 -10.96
N LEU A 115 -21.88 6.80 -10.47
CA LEU A 115 -21.52 8.22 -10.52
C LEU A 115 -21.52 8.76 -11.95
N GLU A 116 -20.94 8.04 -12.90
CA GLU A 116 -20.92 8.41 -14.32
C GLU A 116 -22.34 8.49 -14.93
N LYS A 117 -23.18 7.49 -14.63
CA LYS A 117 -24.59 7.49 -15.02
C LYS A 117 -25.35 8.69 -14.43
N LEU A 118 -25.15 9.00 -13.15
CA LEU A 118 -25.77 10.14 -12.47
C LEU A 118 -25.31 11.47 -13.08
N LYS A 119 -24.00 11.63 -13.32
CA LYS A 119 -23.43 12.80 -14.00
C LYS A 119 -24.03 12.99 -15.40
N SER A 120 -24.16 11.90 -16.17
CA SER A 120 -24.75 11.92 -17.51
C SER A 120 -26.23 12.31 -17.50
N ASN A 121 -26.95 12.02 -16.40
CA ASN A 121 -28.34 12.42 -16.19
C ASN A 121 -28.49 13.85 -15.62
N GLY A 122 -27.38 14.60 -15.47
CA GLY A 122 -27.38 15.99 -14.98
C GLY A 122 -27.34 16.13 -13.45
N ASP A 123 -26.95 15.10 -12.71
CA ASP A 123 -26.80 15.17 -11.26
C ASP A 123 -25.51 15.92 -10.86
N GLU A 124 -25.63 17.24 -10.64
CA GLU A 124 -24.51 18.06 -10.15
C GLU A 124 -24.02 17.68 -8.76
N PHE A 125 -24.87 17.08 -7.93
CA PHE A 125 -24.48 16.67 -6.58
C PHE A 125 -23.49 15.51 -6.65
N ALA A 126 -23.76 14.51 -7.50
CA ALA A 126 -22.85 13.39 -7.75
C ALA A 126 -21.49 13.85 -8.26
N ALA A 127 -21.46 14.78 -9.22
CA ALA A 127 -20.21 15.35 -9.76
C ALA A 127 -19.35 16.01 -8.67
N LYS A 128 -19.95 16.90 -7.87
CA LYS A 128 -19.23 17.61 -6.80
C LYS A 128 -18.83 16.69 -5.64
N LEU A 129 -19.60 15.62 -5.41
CA LEU A 129 -19.27 14.62 -4.39
C LEU A 129 -18.04 13.80 -4.80
N GLU A 130 -17.95 13.40 -6.07
CA GLU A 130 -16.80 12.67 -6.62
C GLU A 130 -15.50 13.47 -6.47
N GLU A 131 -15.52 14.77 -6.75
CA GLU A 131 -14.36 15.67 -6.60
C GLU A 131 -13.83 15.74 -5.16
N ARG A 132 -14.67 15.50 -4.16
CA ARG A 132 -14.33 15.59 -2.74
C ARG A 132 -14.14 14.23 -2.08
N LEU A 133 -14.37 13.15 -2.81
CA LEU A 133 -14.36 11.79 -2.27
C LEU A 133 -12.98 11.42 -1.76
N ARG A 134 -12.93 10.93 -0.52
CA ARG A 134 -11.72 10.36 0.08
C ARG A 134 -11.97 8.90 0.44
N ILE A 135 -10.90 8.11 0.44
CA ILE A 135 -10.99 6.70 0.81
C ILE A 135 -10.17 6.44 2.06
N ILE A 136 -10.73 5.66 2.99
CA ILE A 136 -10.03 5.12 4.16
C ILE A 136 -9.86 3.62 3.96
N VAL A 137 -8.65 3.11 4.18
CA VAL A 137 -8.38 1.67 4.23
C VAL A 137 -7.81 1.26 5.57
N ALA A 138 -8.47 0.32 6.25
CA ALA A 138 -8.01 -0.23 7.52
C ALA A 138 -7.50 -1.66 7.34
N GLY A 139 -6.19 -1.83 7.52
CA GLY A 139 -5.51 -3.10 7.25
C GLY A 139 -3.99 -3.02 7.48
N GLY A 140 -3.28 -4.01 6.95
CA GLY A 140 -1.81 -3.94 6.82
C GLY A 140 -1.38 -3.31 5.49
N ASP A 141 -0.07 -3.18 5.28
CA ASP A 141 0.51 -2.60 4.05
C ASP A 141 -0.03 -3.31 2.78
N GLY A 142 -0.14 -4.65 2.76
CA GLY A 142 -0.70 -5.38 1.62
C GLY A 142 -2.20 -5.11 1.36
N THR A 143 -3.00 -4.85 2.39
CA THR A 143 -4.41 -4.45 2.22
C THR A 143 -4.52 -3.05 1.60
N ALA A 144 -3.64 -2.13 2.03
CA ALA A 144 -3.57 -0.81 1.41
C ALA A 144 -3.05 -0.88 -0.03
N GLY A 145 -2.02 -1.69 -0.29
CA GLY A 145 -1.47 -1.94 -1.62
C GLY A 145 -2.48 -2.53 -2.60
N TRP A 146 -3.35 -3.45 -2.14
CA TRP A 146 -4.44 -3.98 -2.96
C TRP A 146 -5.38 -2.86 -3.44
N LEU A 147 -5.82 -2.00 -2.53
CA LEU A 147 -6.71 -0.89 -2.86
C LEU A 147 -6.04 0.16 -3.77
N LEU A 148 -4.76 0.48 -3.52
CA LEU A 148 -3.97 1.37 -4.37
C LEU A 148 -3.84 0.81 -5.79
N GLY A 149 -3.63 -0.50 -5.91
CA GLY A 149 -3.61 -1.20 -7.20
C GLY A 149 -4.94 -1.13 -7.93
N VAL A 150 -6.06 -1.35 -7.23
CA VAL A 150 -7.39 -1.22 -7.84
C VAL A 150 -7.64 0.21 -8.31
N VAL A 151 -7.38 1.22 -7.48
CA VAL A 151 -7.57 2.64 -7.87
C VAL A 151 -6.70 3.02 -9.07
N SER A 152 -5.47 2.50 -9.13
CA SER A 152 -4.59 2.70 -10.28
C SER A 152 -5.12 2.04 -11.56
N ASP A 153 -5.62 0.80 -11.44
CA ASP A 153 -6.11 0.02 -12.57
C ASP A 153 -7.42 0.58 -13.15
N LEU A 154 -8.23 1.25 -12.33
CA LEU A 154 -9.48 1.90 -12.75
C LEU A 154 -9.26 3.11 -13.66
N LYS A 155 -8.04 3.68 -13.70
CA LYS A 155 -7.68 4.83 -14.54
C LYS A 155 -8.67 5.99 -14.47
N LEU A 156 -9.14 6.27 -13.26
CA LEU A 156 -10.05 7.38 -12.98
C LEU A 156 -9.39 8.70 -13.37
N SER A 157 -10.14 9.63 -13.97
CA SER A 157 -9.64 10.97 -14.30
C SER A 157 -9.24 11.75 -13.03
N GLN A 158 -10.01 11.58 -11.96
CA GLN A 158 -9.74 12.13 -10.63
C GLN A 158 -9.73 11.00 -9.59
N PRO A 159 -8.61 10.29 -9.41
CA PRO A 159 -8.53 9.23 -8.42
C PRO A 159 -8.58 9.83 -7.00
N PRO A 160 -9.39 9.26 -6.09
CA PRO A 160 -9.57 9.79 -4.75
C PRO A 160 -8.33 9.49 -3.88
N PRO A 161 -7.93 10.41 -2.99
CA PRO A 161 -6.79 10.19 -2.13
C PRO A 161 -7.11 9.19 -1.01
N ILE A 162 -6.14 8.33 -0.68
CA ILE A 162 -6.31 7.23 0.29
C ILE A 162 -5.62 7.53 1.63
N ALA A 163 -6.36 7.44 2.74
CA ALA A 163 -5.83 7.36 4.09
C ALA A 163 -5.74 5.91 4.58
N THR A 164 -4.69 5.59 5.32
CA THR A 164 -4.44 4.22 5.80
C THR A 164 -4.54 4.15 7.33
N VAL A 165 -5.40 3.27 7.86
CA VAL A 165 -5.49 2.95 9.29
C VAL A 165 -4.56 1.76 9.60
N PRO A 166 -3.55 1.92 10.47
CA PRO A 166 -2.52 0.91 10.74
C PRO A 166 -3.03 -0.27 11.59
N LEU A 167 -3.50 -1.34 10.95
CA LEU A 167 -3.91 -2.61 11.59
C LEU A 167 -2.91 -3.76 11.38
N GLY A 168 -1.86 -3.57 10.58
CA GLY A 168 -0.82 -4.56 10.34
C GLY A 168 0.29 -4.59 11.40
N THR A 169 1.30 -5.43 11.17
CA THR A 169 2.49 -5.50 12.05
C THR A 169 3.58 -4.49 11.64
N GLY A 170 3.79 -4.29 10.33
CA GLY A 170 4.82 -3.43 9.74
C GLY A 170 4.40 -1.96 9.59
N ASN A 171 3.23 -1.71 9.00
CA ASN A 171 2.56 -0.40 8.88
C ASN A 171 3.48 0.71 8.36
N ASN A 172 4.20 0.46 7.27
CA ASN A 172 5.13 1.45 6.72
C ASN A 172 4.42 2.55 5.93
N LEU A 173 3.35 2.22 5.19
CA LEU A 173 2.53 3.21 4.50
C LEU A 173 1.93 4.22 5.48
N PRO A 174 1.09 3.82 6.47
CA PRO A 174 0.53 4.76 7.44
C PRO A 174 1.60 5.52 8.22
N PHE A 175 2.74 4.88 8.54
CA PHE A 175 3.82 5.57 9.23
C PHE A 175 4.52 6.63 8.36
N SER A 176 4.73 6.38 7.07
CA SER A 176 5.40 7.32 6.16
C SER A 176 4.53 8.58 5.93
N PHE A 177 3.21 8.41 5.87
CA PHE A 177 2.25 9.49 5.66
C PHE A 177 1.71 10.11 6.96
N GLY A 178 2.25 9.75 8.13
CA GLY A 178 1.95 10.43 9.40
C GLY A 178 0.68 9.96 10.12
N TRP A 179 0.11 8.81 9.73
CA TRP A 179 -1.00 8.14 10.43
C TRP A 179 -0.56 7.31 11.64
N GLY A 180 0.75 7.12 11.80
CA GLY A 180 1.36 6.41 12.93
C GLY A 180 1.53 4.91 12.70
N LYS A 181 2.20 4.23 13.66
CA LYS A 181 2.53 2.79 13.57
C LYS A 181 1.44 1.87 14.11
N LYS A 182 0.50 2.42 14.87
CA LYS A 182 -0.54 1.69 15.61
C LYS A 182 -1.87 2.38 15.44
N ASN A 183 -2.93 1.58 15.41
CA ASN A 183 -4.30 2.08 15.37
C ASN A 183 -4.55 3.03 16.57
N PRO A 184 -5.10 4.25 16.35
CA PRO A 184 -5.36 5.19 17.44
C PRO A 184 -6.39 4.66 18.45
N GLY A 185 -7.33 3.82 18.02
CA GLY A 185 -8.36 3.22 18.85
C GLY A 185 -9.50 2.68 17.99
N THR A 186 -10.40 1.91 18.59
CA THR A 186 -11.60 1.36 17.91
C THR A 186 -12.90 1.93 18.44
N ASP A 187 -12.84 2.72 19.52
CA ASP A 187 -14.01 3.41 20.07
C ASP A 187 -14.44 4.59 19.19
N GLN A 188 -15.68 5.05 19.41
CA GLN A 188 -16.32 6.11 18.64
C GLN A 188 -15.51 7.41 18.61
N ASN A 189 -14.93 7.83 19.75
CA ASN A 189 -14.16 9.07 19.84
C ASN A 189 -12.85 8.96 19.04
N SER A 190 -12.19 7.81 19.10
CA SER A 190 -10.98 7.54 18.31
C SER A 190 -11.27 7.56 16.81
N VAL A 191 -12.38 6.96 16.37
CA VAL A 191 -12.79 6.96 14.96
C VAL A 191 -13.16 8.36 14.48
N ILE A 192 -13.93 9.12 15.27
CA ILE A 192 -14.25 10.52 14.97
C ILE A 192 -12.98 11.38 14.86
N SER A 193 -12.04 11.21 15.80
CA SER A 193 -10.75 11.91 15.75
C SER A 193 -9.96 11.56 14.49
N PHE A 194 -10.01 10.31 14.04
CA PHE A 194 -9.40 9.88 12.79
C PHE A 194 -10.09 10.52 11.58
N LEU A 195 -11.43 10.55 11.52
CA LEU A 195 -12.18 11.20 10.44
C LEU A 195 -11.86 12.70 10.32
N LYS A 196 -11.75 13.41 11.45
CA LYS A 196 -11.33 14.82 11.46
C LYS A 196 -9.91 15.00 10.91
N LYS A 197 -8.97 14.14 11.30
CA LYS A 197 -7.62 14.12 10.71
C LYS A 197 -7.64 13.81 9.21
N VAL A 198 -8.53 12.93 8.75
CA VAL A 198 -8.74 12.64 7.34
C VAL A 198 -9.22 13.86 6.59
N MET A 199 -10.12 14.65 7.15
CA MET A 199 -10.60 15.91 6.57
C MET A 199 -9.48 16.96 6.48
N ASP A 200 -8.66 17.10 7.53
CA ASP A 200 -7.56 18.08 7.59
C ASP A 200 -6.30 17.65 6.82
N ALA A 201 -6.20 16.39 6.38
CA ALA A 201 -5.02 15.86 5.72
C ALA A 201 -4.81 16.49 4.33
N LYS A 202 -3.54 16.65 3.94
CA LYS A 202 -3.15 17.11 2.62
C LYS A 202 -3.03 15.94 1.64
N GLU A 203 -3.33 16.19 0.38
CA GLU A 203 -3.04 15.25 -0.70
C GLU A 203 -1.55 15.25 -1.00
N MET A 204 -0.97 14.06 -1.15
CA MET A 204 0.41 13.85 -1.55
C MET A 204 0.44 12.74 -2.61
N LYS A 205 1.10 12.99 -3.73
CA LYS A 205 1.31 11.94 -4.74
C LYS A 205 2.35 10.96 -4.24
N ILE A 206 2.21 9.71 -4.66
CA ILE A 206 3.21 8.66 -4.46
C ILE A 206 3.37 7.88 -5.76
N ASP A 207 4.61 7.60 -6.12
CA ASP A 207 4.97 6.76 -7.24
C ASP A 207 4.47 5.33 -7.05
N SER A 208 4.03 4.76 -8.16
CA SER A 208 3.47 3.42 -8.24
C SER A 208 4.42 2.59 -9.09
N TRP A 209 4.94 1.51 -8.50
CA TRP A 209 5.98 0.71 -9.13
C TRP A 209 5.42 -0.62 -9.61
N HIS A 210 5.66 -0.92 -10.87
CA HIS A 210 5.25 -2.15 -11.50
C HIS A 210 6.40 -3.14 -11.49
N ILE A 211 6.12 -4.36 -11.05
CA ILE A 211 7.03 -5.49 -11.16
C ILE A 211 6.53 -6.44 -12.25
N LEU A 212 7.46 -6.89 -13.08
CA LEU A 212 7.22 -7.85 -14.14
C LEU A 212 8.23 -8.98 -14.01
N MET A 213 7.74 -10.19 -13.79
CA MET A 213 8.55 -11.38 -13.60
C MET A 213 8.26 -12.37 -14.72
N ARG A 214 9.28 -12.71 -15.50
CA ARG A 214 9.20 -13.67 -16.61
C ARG A 214 10.02 -14.91 -16.26
N MET A 215 9.42 -16.09 -16.39
CA MET A 215 10.09 -17.37 -16.18
C MET A 215 9.52 -18.45 -17.08
N ARG A 216 10.32 -19.44 -17.46
CA ARG A 216 9.81 -20.57 -18.27
C ARG A 216 8.94 -21.52 -17.45
N ALA A 217 7.91 -22.08 -18.07
CA ALA A 217 7.17 -23.21 -17.53
C ALA A 217 8.13 -24.40 -17.33
N PRO A 218 8.22 -25.00 -16.13
CA PRO A 218 9.06 -26.17 -15.89
C PRO A 218 8.67 -27.33 -16.82
N LYS A 219 9.65 -28.02 -17.43
CA LYS A 219 9.40 -29.07 -18.43
C LYS A 219 9.12 -30.47 -17.85
N GLU A 220 9.54 -30.79 -16.61
CA GLU A 220 9.21 -32.03 -15.89
C GLU A 220 9.68 -31.96 -14.42
N GLY A 221 8.84 -32.39 -13.46
CA GLY A 221 9.09 -32.38 -12.00
C GLY A 221 7.77 -32.45 -11.23
N CYS A 222 7.78 -32.76 -9.92
CA CYS A 222 6.57 -32.89 -9.07
C CYS A 222 5.83 -31.55 -8.81
N CYS A 223 5.67 -30.73 -9.84
CA CYS A 223 5.08 -29.40 -9.79
C CYS A 223 4.28 -29.19 -11.08
N ASP A 224 3.15 -29.87 -11.19
CA ASP A 224 2.16 -29.63 -12.25
C ASP A 224 0.73 -29.62 -11.65
N PRO A 225 -0.10 -28.58 -11.86
CA PRO A 225 0.30 -27.25 -12.34
C PRO A 225 1.26 -26.66 -11.30
N ILE A 226 1.85 -25.49 -11.54
CA ILE A 226 2.48 -24.71 -10.47
C ILE A 226 1.53 -24.76 -9.25
N ALA A 227 1.81 -25.59 -8.23
CA ALA A 227 1.10 -25.51 -6.96
C ALA A 227 1.29 -24.05 -6.62
N PRO A 228 0.21 -23.23 -6.64
CA PRO A 228 0.35 -21.82 -6.93
C PRO A 228 1.49 -21.36 -6.06
N LEU A 229 2.58 -20.90 -6.69
CA LEU A 229 3.56 -20.11 -5.97
C LEU A 229 2.65 -19.24 -5.12
N GLU A 230 2.76 -19.32 -3.79
CA GLU A 230 1.92 -18.48 -2.93
C GLU A 230 2.46 -17.07 -3.12
N LEU A 231 2.21 -16.55 -4.32
CA LEU A 231 2.61 -15.27 -4.80
C LEU A 231 1.80 -14.30 -3.97
N PRO A 232 2.40 -13.14 -3.70
CA PRO A 232 1.67 -12.01 -3.15
C PRO A 232 0.32 -11.83 -3.87
N HIS A 233 -0.70 -11.39 -3.13
CA HIS A 233 -1.97 -11.00 -3.73
C HIS A 233 -1.81 -9.90 -4.77
N SER A 234 -0.72 -9.13 -4.70
CA SER A 234 -0.36 -8.11 -5.67
C SER A 234 0.29 -8.67 -6.96
N LEU A 235 0.65 -9.95 -7.03
CA LEU A 235 1.31 -10.58 -8.17
C LEU A 235 0.38 -11.59 -8.87
N HIS A 236 0.03 -11.30 -10.11
CA HIS A 236 -0.93 -12.09 -10.89
C HIS A 236 -0.28 -12.66 -12.16
N ALA A 237 -0.66 -13.89 -12.52
CA ALA A 237 -0.28 -14.46 -13.81
C ALA A 237 -0.91 -13.66 -14.95
N PHE A 238 -0.09 -13.30 -15.93
CA PHE A 238 -0.47 -12.51 -17.09
C PHE A 238 -0.25 -13.29 -18.38
N HIS A 239 -1.35 -13.53 -19.10
CA HIS A 239 -1.39 -14.47 -20.23
C HIS A 239 -1.26 -13.80 -21.60
N ARG A 240 -1.24 -12.46 -21.68
CA ARG A 240 -1.15 -11.71 -22.95
C ARG A 240 0.15 -10.91 -23.00
N VAL A 241 1.21 -11.50 -23.52
CA VAL A 241 2.51 -10.85 -23.68
C VAL A 241 2.60 -10.35 -25.13
N SER A 242 3.15 -9.15 -25.36
CA SER A 242 3.25 -8.57 -26.71
C SER A 242 4.11 -9.47 -27.61
N PRO A 243 3.71 -9.77 -28.85
CA PRO A 243 4.53 -10.56 -29.78
C PRO A 243 5.87 -9.89 -30.16
N SER A 244 5.99 -8.58 -29.94
CA SER A 244 7.18 -7.79 -30.26
C SER A 244 8.18 -7.65 -29.12
N ASP A 245 7.89 -8.22 -27.94
CA ASP A 245 8.86 -8.22 -26.83
C ASP A 245 9.88 -9.35 -27.04
N ASP A 246 11.15 -9.00 -27.20
CA ASP A 246 12.27 -9.95 -27.35
C ASP A 246 12.39 -10.95 -26.19
N LEU A 247 11.81 -10.64 -25.02
CA LEU A 247 11.77 -11.51 -23.84
C LEU A 247 10.54 -12.42 -23.80
N ASN A 248 9.59 -12.25 -24.73
CA ASN A 248 8.42 -13.11 -24.89
C ASN A 248 8.78 -14.39 -25.66
N VAL A 249 9.39 -15.33 -24.96
CA VAL A 249 9.76 -16.64 -25.52
C VAL A 249 8.61 -17.63 -25.32
N GLU A 250 8.29 -18.40 -26.36
CA GLU A 250 7.29 -19.47 -26.29
C GLU A 250 7.58 -20.42 -25.09
N GLY A 251 6.56 -20.63 -24.24
CA GLY A 251 6.66 -21.40 -23.00
C GLY A 251 7.06 -20.60 -21.75
N CYS A 252 7.13 -19.27 -21.80
CA CYS A 252 7.32 -18.42 -20.61
C CYS A 252 5.98 -17.99 -19.97
N HIS A 253 5.92 -18.08 -18.63
CA HIS A 253 4.91 -17.44 -17.81
C HIS A 253 5.38 -16.06 -17.38
N THR A 254 4.50 -15.07 -17.56
CA THR A 254 4.70 -13.71 -17.09
C THR A 254 3.81 -13.46 -15.90
N PHE A 255 4.37 -12.91 -14.84
CA PHE A 255 3.66 -12.45 -13.65
C PHE A 255 3.85 -10.95 -13.52
N ARG A 256 2.79 -10.24 -13.14
CA ARG A 256 2.83 -8.79 -13.00
C ARG A 256 2.21 -8.34 -11.69
N GLY A 257 2.63 -7.19 -11.17
CA GLY A 257 2.08 -6.66 -9.94
C GLY A 257 2.49 -5.25 -9.62
N GLY A 258 1.77 -4.62 -8.69
CA GLY A 258 2.05 -3.27 -8.20
C GLY A 258 2.56 -3.25 -6.78
N PHE A 259 3.41 -2.28 -6.47
CA PHE A 259 3.84 -2.01 -5.11
C PHE A 259 4.08 -0.52 -4.84
N TRP A 260 3.89 -0.12 -3.59
CA TRP A 260 3.98 1.27 -3.12
C TRP A 260 4.96 1.46 -1.96
N ASN A 261 5.49 0.39 -1.38
CA ASN A 261 6.40 0.48 -0.25
C ASN A 261 7.82 0.03 -0.62
N TYR A 262 7.99 -1.26 -0.94
CA TYR A 262 9.28 -1.77 -1.39
C TYR A 262 9.17 -3.16 -2.03
N PHE A 263 10.16 -3.45 -2.86
CA PHE A 263 10.56 -4.81 -3.24
C PHE A 263 11.85 -5.18 -2.51
N SER A 264 11.99 -6.43 -2.09
CA SER A 264 13.26 -6.93 -1.57
C SER A 264 13.56 -8.37 -1.98
N MET A 265 14.85 -8.69 -2.05
CA MET A 265 15.35 -10.00 -2.42
C MET A 265 16.57 -10.38 -1.59
N GLY A 266 16.65 -11.67 -1.25
CA GLY A 266 17.80 -12.28 -0.61
C GLY A 266 17.51 -12.56 0.85
N MET A 267 18.48 -12.29 1.73
CA MET A 267 18.34 -12.61 3.14
C MET A 267 17.08 -11.98 3.73
N ASP A 268 16.90 -10.66 3.72
CA ASP A 268 15.77 -10.00 4.42
C ASP A 268 14.37 -10.60 4.08
N ALA A 269 14.17 -10.99 2.81
CA ALA A 269 12.97 -11.68 2.34
C ALA A 269 12.85 -13.11 2.91
N GLN A 270 13.94 -13.84 3.12
CA GLN A 270 13.96 -15.16 3.75
C GLN A 270 13.48 -15.16 5.21
N VAL A 271 13.85 -14.17 6.03
CA VAL A 271 13.30 -14.04 7.40
C VAL A 271 11.81 -13.73 7.34
N SER A 272 11.43 -12.87 6.40
CA SER A 272 10.02 -12.53 6.18
C SER A 272 9.21 -13.76 5.79
N TYR A 273 9.73 -14.60 4.89
CA TYR A 273 9.13 -15.86 4.49
C TYR A 273 8.94 -16.80 5.68
N ALA A 274 9.99 -17.03 6.48
CA ALA A 274 9.88 -17.89 7.66
C ALA A 274 8.87 -17.37 8.70
N PHE A 275 8.85 -16.06 8.94
CA PHE A 275 7.85 -15.43 9.81
C PHE A 275 6.43 -15.63 9.28
N HIS A 276 6.23 -15.46 7.97
CA HIS A 276 4.94 -15.64 7.32
C HIS A 276 4.46 -17.09 7.38
N SER A 277 5.35 -18.06 7.10
CA SER A 277 5.05 -19.49 7.22
C SER A 277 4.67 -19.86 8.66
N GLU A 278 5.42 -19.39 9.66
CA GLU A 278 5.09 -19.63 11.08
C GLU A 278 3.72 -19.02 11.43
N ARG A 279 3.42 -17.82 10.92
CA ARG A 279 2.13 -17.15 11.13
C ARG A 279 0.96 -17.88 10.47
N LYS A 280 1.17 -18.47 9.30
CA LYS A 280 0.17 -19.32 8.63
C LYS A 280 -0.09 -20.62 9.41
N MET A 281 0.96 -21.24 9.94
CA MET A 281 0.86 -22.50 10.68
C MET A 281 0.28 -22.32 12.09
N HIS A 282 0.55 -21.17 12.73
CA HIS A 282 0.18 -20.91 14.13
C HIS A 282 -0.49 -19.54 14.34
N PRO A 283 -1.60 -19.23 13.63
CA PRO A 283 -2.21 -17.89 13.65
C PRO A 283 -2.61 -17.41 15.05
N GLU A 284 -2.88 -18.33 15.97
CA GLU A 284 -3.21 -18.05 17.37
C GLU A 284 -2.10 -17.32 18.13
N LYS A 285 -0.83 -17.53 17.74
CA LYS A 285 0.34 -16.88 18.36
C LYS A 285 0.55 -15.44 17.88
N PHE A 286 -0.07 -15.05 16.75
CA PHE A 286 0.25 -13.80 16.06
C PHE A 286 -0.82 -12.70 16.18
N LYS A 287 -1.54 -12.68 17.32
CA LYS A 287 -2.61 -11.72 17.58
C LYS A 287 -2.14 -10.35 18.06
N ASN A 288 -0.90 -10.26 18.57
CA ASN A 288 -0.37 -9.05 19.17
C ASN A 288 0.83 -8.52 18.36
N GLN A 289 0.77 -7.25 17.96
CA GLN A 289 1.81 -6.61 17.16
C GLN A 289 3.21 -6.68 17.81
N LEU A 290 3.33 -6.50 19.13
CA LEU A 290 4.62 -6.57 19.83
C LEU A 290 5.18 -8.00 19.83
N VAL A 291 4.31 -8.99 20.04
CA VAL A 291 4.69 -10.41 19.97
C VAL A 291 5.14 -10.77 18.56
N ASN A 292 4.44 -10.25 17.55
CA ASN A 292 4.80 -10.44 16.14
C ASN A 292 6.17 -9.83 15.82
N GLN A 293 6.42 -8.59 16.25
CA GLN A 293 7.71 -7.91 16.07
C GLN A 293 8.85 -8.66 16.79
N SER A 294 8.62 -9.14 18.01
CA SER A 294 9.59 -9.94 18.77
C SER A 294 9.88 -11.28 18.10
N THR A 295 8.86 -11.96 17.60
CA THR A 295 9.01 -13.24 16.88
C THR A 295 9.81 -13.04 15.59
N TYR A 296 9.54 -11.97 14.84
CA TYR A 296 10.31 -11.60 13.65
C TYR A 296 11.79 -11.38 13.97
N ALA A 297 12.07 -10.61 15.04
CA ALA A 297 13.45 -10.38 15.49
C ALA A 297 14.15 -11.70 15.90
N ARG A 298 13.45 -12.57 16.63
CA ARG A 298 13.97 -13.89 17.02
C ARG A 298 14.31 -14.75 15.82
N LEU A 299 13.45 -14.80 14.80
CA LEU A 299 13.71 -15.55 13.57
C LEU A 299 14.93 -15.03 12.82
N GLY A 300 15.09 -13.70 12.75
CA GLY A 300 16.31 -13.06 12.23
C GLY A 300 17.59 -13.50 12.96
N CYS A 301 17.52 -13.66 14.28
CA CYS A 301 18.64 -14.16 15.06
C CYS A 301 18.93 -15.65 14.81
N THR A 302 17.89 -16.49 14.77
CA THR A 302 18.05 -17.95 14.69
C THR A 302 18.44 -18.48 13.32
N GLN A 303 18.23 -17.71 12.24
CA GLN A 303 18.65 -18.12 10.89
C GLN A 303 20.16 -18.00 10.62
N GLY A 304 20.97 -17.72 11.65
CA GLY A 304 22.43 -17.68 11.53
C GLY A 304 22.98 -16.44 10.83
N TRP A 305 22.16 -15.41 10.62
CA TRP A 305 22.54 -14.21 9.85
C TRP A 305 23.54 -13.31 10.55
N PHE A 306 23.57 -13.32 11.88
CA PHE A 306 24.63 -12.69 12.67
C PHE A 306 25.99 -13.37 12.46
N PHE A 307 25.97 -14.62 11.99
CA PHE A 307 27.14 -15.42 11.64
C PHE A 307 27.19 -15.72 10.13
N ALA A 308 26.54 -14.89 9.28
CA ALA A 308 26.46 -15.15 7.84
C ALA A 308 27.83 -15.31 7.16
N SER A 309 28.86 -14.63 7.66
CA SER A 309 30.24 -14.77 7.19
C SER A 309 30.88 -16.13 7.52
N LEU A 310 30.31 -16.89 8.45
CA LEU A 310 30.81 -18.19 8.93
C LEU A 310 29.90 -19.37 8.53
N VAL A 311 28.59 -19.13 8.38
CA VAL A 311 27.57 -20.18 8.21
C VAL A 311 27.03 -20.27 6.78
N HIS A 312 27.06 -19.16 6.03
CA HIS A 312 26.53 -19.14 4.67
C HIS A 312 27.66 -19.15 3.64
N PRO A 313 27.61 -20.06 2.65
CA PRO A 313 28.58 -20.11 1.56
C PRO A 313 28.75 -18.74 0.90
N SER A 314 29.99 -18.40 0.54
CA SER A 314 30.33 -17.20 -0.23
C SER A 314 29.58 -17.12 -1.56
N SER A 315 29.12 -18.27 -2.06
CA SER A 315 28.36 -18.48 -3.31
C SER A 315 26.91 -17.92 -3.30
N ARG A 316 26.38 -17.50 -2.14
CA ARG A 316 24.98 -17.03 -1.99
C ARG A 316 24.85 -15.51 -1.88
N ASN A 317 25.70 -14.75 -2.57
CA ASN A 317 25.59 -13.29 -2.64
C ASN A 317 24.84 -12.85 -3.92
N ILE A 318 24.32 -11.62 -3.92
CA ILE A 318 23.46 -11.17 -5.02
C ILE A 318 24.24 -11.08 -6.35
N ALA A 319 25.51 -10.67 -6.31
CA ALA A 319 26.35 -10.54 -7.50
C ALA A 319 26.61 -11.86 -8.22
N GLN A 320 26.51 -12.99 -7.52
CA GLN A 320 26.60 -14.34 -8.12
C GLN A 320 25.25 -14.93 -8.51
N LEU A 321 24.16 -14.41 -7.93
CA LEU A 321 22.81 -14.88 -8.23
C LEU A 321 22.23 -14.22 -9.49
N ALA A 322 22.52 -12.94 -9.71
CA ALA A 322 21.95 -12.19 -10.82
C ALA A 322 22.87 -11.07 -11.31
N LYS A 323 22.80 -10.84 -12.63
CA LYS A 323 23.25 -9.60 -13.24
C LYS A 323 22.18 -8.54 -13.00
N VAL A 324 22.58 -7.40 -12.45
CA VAL A 324 21.67 -6.29 -12.14
C VAL A 324 21.91 -5.16 -13.11
N LYS A 325 20.86 -4.68 -13.77
CA LYS A 325 20.89 -3.52 -14.65
C LYS A 325 19.96 -2.45 -14.13
N ILE A 326 20.31 -1.19 -14.34
CA ILE A 326 19.48 -0.05 -13.97
C ILE A 326 19.36 0.93 -15.13
N MET A 327 18.25 1.66 -15.15
CA MET A 327 18.02 2.76 -16.09
C MET A 327 17.95 4.06 -15.29
N LYS A 328 19.02 4.85 -15.35
CA LYS A 328 19.06 6.18 -14.71
C LYS A 328 18.55 7.29 -15.63
N LYS A 329 18.71 7.12 -16.94
CA LYS A 329 18.21 8.02 -17.99
C LYS A 329 17.35 7.20 -18.94
N HIS A 330 16.28 7.80 -19.46
CA HIS A 330 15.38 7.11 -20.38
C HIS A 330 16.15 6.50 -21.56
N GLY A 331 15.88 5.23 -21.85
CA GLY A 331 16.46 4.48 -22.96
C GLY A 331 17.85 3.87 -22.72
N ASP A 332 18.54 4.20 -21.62
CA ASP A 332 19.92 3.72 -21.40
C ASP A 332 20.03 2.77 -20.20
N TRP A 333 20.18 1.47 -20.50
CA TRP A 333 20.45 0.42 -19.51
C TRP A 333 21.93 0.31 -19.19
N GLN A 334 22.26 0.41 -17.90
CA GLN A 334 23.63 0.32 -17.40
C GLN A 334 23.75 -0.85 -16.42
N ASP A 335 24.89 -1.55 -16.48
CA ASP A 335 25.20 -2.60 -15.51
C ASP A 335 25.47 -1.97 -14.13
N LEU A 336 24.76 -2.43 -13.10
CA LEU A 336 24.96 -2.01 -11.72
C LEU A 336 25.95 -2.96 -11.04
N ASP A 337 27.12 -2.45 -10.68
CA ASP A 337 28.10 -3.21 -9.91
C ASP A 337 27.60 -3.49 -8.49
N ILE A 338 27.41 -4.77 -8.17
CA ILE A 338 26.98 -5.24 -6.85
C ILE A 338 28.19 -5.79 -6.11
N PRO A 339 28.60 -5.18 -4.97
CA PRO A 339 29.71 -5.72 -4.20
C PRO A 339 29.39 -7.15 -3.72
N HIS A 340 30.32 -8.10 -3.86
CA HIS A 340 30.16 -9.50 -3.43
C HIS A 340 29.80 -9.67 -1.94
N SER A 341 29.99 -8.63 -1.12
CA SER A 341 29.54 -8.61 0.28
C SER A 341 28.02 -8.48 0.45
N ILE A 342 27.30 -8.02 -0.58
CA ILE A 342 25.86 -7.78 -0.55
C ILE A 342 25.09 -9.10 -0.73
N ARG A 343 24.22 -9.39 0.22
CA ARG A 343 23.43 -10.63 0.30
C ARG A 343 21.92 -10.38 0.30
N SER A 344 21.52 -9.11 0.35
CA SER A 344 20.14 -8.66 0.22
C SER A 344 20.12 -7.31 -0.48
N ILE A 345 19.16 -7.14 -1.39
CA ILE A 345 18.86 -5.86 -2.03
C ILE A 345 17.41 -5.49 -1.70
N VAL A 346 17.20 -4.22 -1.39
CA VAL A 346 15.90 -3.62 -1.15
C VAL A 346 15.76 -2.43 -2.10
N CYS A 347 14.68 -2.43 -2.89
CA CYS A 347 14.27 -1.34 -3.75
C CYS A 347 13.13 -0.62 -3.03
N LEU A 348 13.37 0.62 -2.58
CA LEU A 348 12.48 1.37 -1.71
C LEU A 348 11.77 2.47 -2.50
N ASN A 349 10.46 2.57 -2.32
CA ASN A 349 9.65 3.70 -2.78
C ASN A 349 9.34 4.68 -1.63
N LEU A 350 9.41 4.19 -0.39
CA LEU A 350 9.19 5.00 0.80
C LEU A 350 10.50 5.25 1.55
N PRO A 351 10.64 6.42 2.20
CA PRO A 351 11.80 6.71 3.05
C PRO A 351 11.84 5.87 4.33
N SER A 352 10.82 5.03 4.57
CA SER A 352 10.69 4.22 5.76
C SER A 352 10.51 2.73 5.43
N PHE A 353 11.21 1.90 6.19
CA PHE A 353 11.27 0.44 6.02
C PHE A 353 11.15 -0.26 7.38
N SER A 354 10.56 -1.46 7.39
CA SER A 354 10.50 -2.37 8.54
C SER A 354 10.11 -1.68 9.86
N GLY A 355 8.98 -0.96 9.87
CA GLY A 355 8.49 -0.30 11.08
C GLY A 355 9.18 1.04 11.34
N GLY A 356 9.64 1.72 10.29
CA GLY A 356 10.02 3.13 10.32
C GLY A 356 11.51 3.46 10.32
N LEU A 357 12.36 2.47 10.06
CA LEU A 357 13.80 2.65 9.83
C LEU A 357 14.03 3.33 8.49
N ASN A 358 15.16 4.01 8.29
CA ASN A 358 15.49 4.66 7.02
C ASN A 358 16.75 4.01 6.40
N PRO A 359 16.61 2.98 5.55
CA PRO A 359 17.74 2.33 4.90
C PRO A 359 18.55 3.23 3.99
N TRP A 360 17.90 4.20 3.35
CA TRP A 360 18.57 5.14 2.45
C TRP A 360 19.35 6.20 3.23
N GLY A 361 18.83 6.67 4.37
CA GLY A 361 19.40 7.76 5.15
C GLY A 361 19.47 9.06 4.35
N THR A 362 20.45 9.91 4.67
CA THR A 362 20.69 11.17 3.95
C THR A 362 22.04 11.08 3.20
N PRO A 363 22.06 11.12 1.86
CA PRO A 363 23.31 11.15 1.11
C PRO A 363 24.16 12.37 1.48
N ASN A 364 25.44 12.12 1.78
CA ASN A 364 26.39 13.14 2.21
C ASN A 364 26.67 14.15 1.08
N SER A 365 26.62 15.46 1.36
CA SER A 365 26.72 16.53 0.36
C SER A 365 27.97 16.42 -0.53
N ASN A 366 29.10 16.01 0.05
CA ASN A 366 30.37 15.84 -0.67
C ASN A 366 30.41 14.60 -1.58
N LYS A 367 29.55 13.60 -1.35
CA LYS A 367 29.42 12.39 -2.20
C LYS A 367 28.28 12.49 -3.21
N ARG A 368 27.44 13.54 -3.16
CA ARG A 368 26.37 13.78 -4.13
C ARG A 368 26.94 14.02 -5.53
N ARG A 369 28.09 14.69 -5.62
CA ARG A 369 28.76 15.03 -6.90
C ARG A 369 29.38 13.84 -7.64
N ASP A 370 29.59 12.70 -6.96
CA ASP A 370 30.33 11.55 -7.51
C ASP A 370 29.43 10.38 -7.93
N ARG A 371 28.16 10.34 -7.48
CA ARG A 371 27.26 9.19 -7.69
C ARG A 371 25.82 9.57 -8.06
N ASP A 372 25.53 10.85 -8.23
CA ASP A 372 24.20 11.40 -8.55
C ASP A 372 23.10 10.88 -7.62
N LEU A 373 23.36 10.85 -6.31
CA LEU A 373 22.40 10.38 -5.30
C LEU A 373 21.71 11.56 -4.60
N THR A 374 20.39 11.55 -4.59
CA THR A 374 19.53 12.57 -3.98
C THR A 374 18.88 12.06 -2.68
N PRO A 375 18.38 12.96 -1.82
CA PRO A 375 17.41 12.57 -0.80
C PRO A 375 16.22 11.82 -1.42
N PRO A 376 15.57 10.91 -0.68
CA PRO A 376 14.46 10.14 -1.21
C PRO A 376 13.20 11.01 -1.24
N PHE A 377 12.49 10.98 -2.37
CA PHE A 377 11.17 11.56 -2.53
C PHE A 377 10.17 10.46 -2.88
N VAL A 378 8.90 10.69 -2.62
CA VAL A 378 7.87 9.67 -2.91
C VAL A 378 7.25 9.83 -4.29
N ASP A 379 7.60 10.87 -5.03
CA ASP A 379 6.96 11.30 -6.27
C ASP A 379 7.95 11.86 -7.32
N ASP A 380 9.21 11.43 -7.28
CA ASP A 380 10.27 11.86 -8.20
C ASP A 380 10.55 10.86 -9.35
N GLY A 381 9.84 9.74 -9.38
CA GLY A 381 9.99 8.68 -10.37
C GLY A 381 11.23 7.81 -10.17
N LEU A 382 11.92 7.90 -9.03
CA LEU A 382 13.14 7.15 -8.73
C LEU A 382 12.91 6.11 -7.62
N ILE A 383 13.49 4.91 -7.79
CA ILE A 383 13.51 3.88 -6.75
C ILE A 383 14.88 3.87 -6.07
N GLU A 384 14.92 3.88 -4.74
CA GLU A 384 16.17 3.75 -4.00
C GLU A 384 16.61 2.29 -3.88
N VAL A 385 17.79 1.97 -4.42
CA VAL A 385 18.37 0.61 -4.37
C VAL A 385 19.42 0.54 -3.26
N VAL A 386 19.13 -0.25 -2.22
CA VAL A 386 19.97 -0.41 -1.02
C VAL A 386 20.39 -1.86 -0.83
N GLY A 387 21.68 -2.08 -0.57
CA GLY A 387 22.24 -3.40 -0.27
C GLY A 387 22.57 -3.63 1.20
N PHE A 388 22.30 -4.84 1.69
CA PHE A 388 22.66 -5.31 3.03
C PHE A 388 23.62 -6.50 2.98
N ARG A 389 24.52 -6.57 3.97
CA ARG A 389 25.60 -7.57 4.03
C ARG A 389 25.27 -8.74 4.95
N ASN A 390 24.60 -8.45 6.05
CA ASN A 390 24.26 -9.38 7.13
C ASN A 390 23.31 -8.68 8.12
N ALA A 391 22.86 -9.40 9.15
CA ALA A 391 22.00 -8.84 10.19
C ALA A 391 22.64 -7.67 10.95
N TRP A 392 23.97 -7.68 11.16
CA TRP A 392 24.70 -6.57 11.78
C TRP A 392 24.56 -5.28 10.98
N HIS A 393 24.70 -5.35 9.65
CA HIS A 393 24.51 -4.20 8.77
C HIS A 393 23.05 -3.71 8.79
N GLY A 394 22.07 -4.61 8.98
CA GLY A 394 20.67 -4.21 9.21
C GLY A 394 20.47 -3.48 10.54
N MET A 395 21.16 -3.88 11.61
CA MET A 395 21.08 -3.20 12.92
C MET A 395 21.64 -1.79 12.91
N VAL A 396 22.53 -1.46 11.97
CA VAL A 396 23.06 -0.10 11.82
C VAL A 396 21.92 0.91 11.67
N LEU A 397 20.78 0.53 11.07
CA LEU A 397 19.61 1.39 10.90
C LEU A 397 18.97 1.88 12.21
N LEU A 398 19.29 1.27 13.35
CA LEU A 398 18.86 1.74 14.67
C LEU A 398 19.68 2.95 15.16
N ALA A 399 20.83 3.22 14.56
CA ALA A 399 21.64 4.38 14.87
C ALA A 399 21.12 5.63 14.12
N PRO A 400 21.25 6.85 14.67
CA PRO A 400 20.70 8.08 14.10
C PRO A 400 21.10 8.40 12.65
N ASN A 401 22.26 7.92 12.19
CA ASN A 401 22.77 8.11 10.83
C ASN A 401 23.04 6.78 10.11
N GLY A 402 22.52 5.69 10.65
CA GLY A 402 22.71 4.38 10.10
C GLY A 402 21.94 4.20 8.80
N HIS A 403 22.62 3.69 7.78
CA HIS A 403 22.03 3.44 6.47
C HIS A 403 22.64 2.17 5.88
N GLY A 404 21.93 1.55 4.93
CA GLY A 404 22.46 0.45 4.14
C GLY A 404 23.49 0.92 3.11
N THR A 405 24.03 0.00 2.32
CA THR A 405 24.92 0.38 1.21
C THR A 405 24.07 0.93 0.07
N ARG A 406 24.14 2.24 -0.21
CA ARG A 406 23.45 2.87 -1.35
C ARG A 406 24.07 2.38 -2.66
N LEU A 407 23.29 1.67 -3.48
CA LEU A 407 23.75 1.11 -4.74
C LEU A 407 23.40 2.05 -5.89
N ALA A 408 22.14 2.47 -5.99
CA ALA A 408 21.66 3.38 -7.04
C ALA A 408 20.33 4.06 -6.67
N GLN A 409 19.98 5.10 -7.42
CA GLN A 409 18.60 5.54 -7.68
C GLN A 409 18.37 5.40 -9.19
N ALA A 410 17.18 4.93 -9.60
CA ALA A 410 16.90 4.63 -11.00
C ALA A 410 15.39 4.65 -11.30
N HIS A 411 15.02 4.85 -12.57
CA HIS A 411 13.63 4.75 -13.06
C HIS A 411 13.21 3.31 -13.36
N ARG A 412 14.18 2.44 -13.66
CA ARG A 412 13.98 1.00 -13.84
C ARG A 412 15.15 0.21 -13.26
N ILE A 413 14.86 -0.99 -12.77
CA ILE A 413 15.87 -1.98 -12.36
C ILE A 413 15.47 -3.36 -12.87
N ARG A 414 16.45 -4.10 -13.38
CA ARG A 414 16.27 -5.45 -13.92
C ARG A 414 17.26 -6.42 -13.28
N PHE A 415 16.75 -7.55 -12.83
CA PHE A 415 17.50 -8.68 -12.31
C PHE A 415 17.45 -9.83 -13.33
N GLU A 416 18.59 -10.17 -13.90
CA GLU A 416 18.77 -11.29 -14.83
C GLU A 416 19.47 -12.43 -14.07
N PHE A 417 18.72 -13.46 -13.66
CA PHE A 417 19.25 -14.51 -12.81
C PHE A 417 20.16 -15.47 -13.58
N HIS A 418 21.30 -15.81 -12.98
CA HIS A 418 22.26 -16.73 -13.57
C HIS A 418 21.80 -18.18 -13.44
N LYS A 419 21.93 -18.94 -14.53
CA LYS A 419 21.69 -20.38 -14.57
C LYS A 419 22.54 -21.12 -13.54
N GLY A 420 21.90 -22.02 -12.79
CA GLY A 420 22.57 -22.92 -11.84
C GLY A 420 23.21 -22.23 -10.64
N ALA A 421 22.94 -20.93 -10.41
CA ALA A 421 23.52 -20.19 -9.29
C ALA A 421 22.93 -20.64 -7.94
N ALA A 422 21.65 -20.97 -7.91
CA ALA A 422 20.94 -21.59 -6.78
C ALA A 422 19.60 -22.17 -7.24
N ASP A 423 19.00 -23.07 -6.44
CA ASP A 423 17.68 -23.63 -6.74
C ASP A 423 16.54 -22.59 -6.60
N HIS A 424 16.72 -21.62 -5.69
CA HIS A 424 15.73 -20.60 -5.39
C HIS A 424 16.36 -19.38 -4.70
N THR A 425 15.61 -18.28 -4.71
CA THR A 425 15.82 -17.11 -3.86
C THR A 425 14.54 -16.77 -3.10
N PHE A 426 14.62 -15.89 -2.11
CA PHE A 426 13.45 -15.35 -1.43
C PHE A 426 13.23 -13.92 -1.89
N MET A 427 11.99 -13.59 -2.16
CA MET A 427 11.58 -12.25 -2.58
C MET A 427 10.39 -11.79 -1.74
N ARG A 428 10.17 -10.47 -1.73
CA ARG A 428 9.10 -9.85 -0.96
C ARG A 428 8.65 -8.55 -1.62
N ILE A 429 7.34 -8.32 -1.60
CA ILE A 429 6.71 -7.07 -2.06
C ILE A 429 5.72 -6.62 -0.99
N ASP A 430 5.80 -5.35 -0.58
CA ASP A 430 4.84 -4.68 0.31
C ASP A 430 4.45 -5.47 1.59
N GLY A 431 5.36 -6.32 2.04
CA GLY A 431 5.17 -7.14 3.23
C GLY A 431 4.93 -8.61 2.97
N GLU A 432 4.60 -9.02 1.74
CA GLU A 432 4.23 -10.37 1.32
C GLU A 432 5.42 -11.11 0.70
N PRO A 433 5.97 -12.14 1.38
CA PRO A 433 7.15 -12.86 0.92
C PRO A 433 6.79 -14.15 0.16
N TRP A 434 7.63 -14.54 -0.80
CA TRP A 434 7.55 -15.83 -1.47
C TRP A 434 8.94 -16.43 -1.72
N LYS A 435 8.94 -17.73 -1.99
CA LYS A 435 10.13 -18.48 -2.38
C LYS A 435 10.12 -18.60 -3.90
N GLN A 436 11.05 -17.92 -4.57
CA GLN A 436 11.13 -17.84 -6.02
C GLN A 436 12.09 -18.90 -6.58
N PRO A 437 11.63 -19.89 -7.35
CA PRO A 437 12.50 -20.79 -8.10
C PRO A 437 13.41 -20.03 -9.06
N LEU A 438 14.64 -20.49 -9.19
CA LEU A 438 15.66 -19.92 -10.07
C LEU A 438 16.00 -20.89 -11.21
N PRO A 439 16.58 -20.40 -12.32
CA PRO A 439 16.78 -21.23 -13.50
C PRO A 439 17.84 -22.32 -13.26
N VAL A 440 17.46 -23.58 -13.50
CA VAL A 440 18.33 -24.75 -13.39
C VAL A 440 18.98 -25.09 -14.74
N ASP A 441 18.20 -25.04 -15.83
CA ASP A 441 18.64 -25.36 -17.20
C ASP A 441 18.80 -24.09 -18.06
N ASP A 442 18.73 -24.18 -19.40
CA ASP A 442 18.86 -23.03 -20.34
C ASP A 442 17.69 -22.01 -20.24
N ASP A 443 16.97 -22.02 -19.13
CA ASP A 443 15.85 -21.14 -18.88
C ASP A 443 16.34 -19.81 -18.27
N THR A 444 15.57 -18.76 -18.48
CA THR A 444 15.86 -17.43 -17.95
C THR A 444 14.76 -17.02 -16.97
N VAL A 445 15.15 -16.56 -15.78
CA VAL A 445 14.25 -15.83 -14.89
C VAL A 445 14.69 -14.37 -14.92
N VAL A 446 13.76 -13.49 -15.25
CA VAL A 446 13.98 -12.04 -15.27
C VAL A 446 12.93 -11.36 -14.41
N VAL A 447 13.39 -10.48 -13.52
CA VAL A 447 12.52 -9.59 -12.75
C VAL A 447 12.85 -8.17 -13.12
N GLU A 448 11.87 -7.43 -13.64
CA GLU A 448 11.97 -6.01 -13.94
C GLU A 448 11.05 -5.22 -13.02
N ILE A 449 11.54 -4.10 -12.53
CA ILE A 449 10.76 -3.11 -11.79
C ILE A 449 10.87 -1.80 -12.53
N ALA A 450 9.73 -1.17 -12.80
CA ALA A 450 9.65 0.10 -13.50
C ALA A 450 8.61 1.01 -12.84
N HIS A 451 8.86 2.31 -12.92
CA HIS A 451 7.83 3.31 -12.61
C HIS A 451 6.65 3.16 -13.57
N LEU A 452 5.43 3.19 -13.04
CA LEU A 452 4.19 3.10 -13.86
C LEU A 452 3.35 4.38 -13.82
N GLY A 453 3.36 5.10 -12.70
CA GLY A 453 2.51 6.26 -12.51
C GLY A 453 2.46 6.70 -11.06
N GLN A 454 1.43 7.44 -10.70
CA GLN A 454 1.28 7.98 -9.35
C GLN A 454 -0.15 7.80 -8.86
N VAL A 455 -0.31 7.61 -7.55
CA VAL A 455 -1.60 7.66 -6.86
C VAL A 455 -1.57 8.73 -5.78
N LYS A 456 -2.74 9.16 -5.33
CA LYS A 456 -2.86 10.15 -4.27
C LYS A 456 -3.03 9.46 -2.92
N MET A 457 -2.24 9.86 -1.95
CA MET A 457 -2.40 9.48 -0.55
C MET A 457 -2.69 10.71 0.31
N LEU A 458 -3.42 10.50 1.40
CA LEU A 458 -3.61 11.53 2.41
C LEU A 458 -2.43 11.50 3.38
N ALA A 459 -1.86 12.68 3.63
CA ALA A 459 -0.72 12.88 4.52
C ALA A 459 -1.10 13.83 5.66
N THR A 460 -0.75 13.47 6.89
CA THR A 460 -0.92 14.37 8.04
C THR A 460 0.26 15.34 8.14
N HIS A 461 0.18 16.31 9.05
CA HIS A 461 1.30 17.23 9.34
C HIS A 461 2.54 16.51 9.89
N ASP A 462 2.39 15.31 10.45
CA ASP A 462 3.48 14.47 10.96
C ASP A 462 4.09 13.56 9.87
N CYS A 463 3.78 13.80 8.59
CA CYS A 463 4.28 12.97 7.50
C CYS A 463 5.82 12.99 7.41
N ARG A 464 6.40 11.83 7.18
CA ARG A 464 7.85 11.67 6.97
C ARG A 464 8.22 11.68 5.48
N SER A 465 7.29 11.27 4.63
CA SER A 465 7.39 11.38 3.18
C SER A 465 7.57 12.85 2.77
N LYS A 466 8.37 13.06 1.72
CA LYS A 466 8.61 14.37 1.13
C LYS A 466 8.24 14.31 -0.34
N SER A 467 7.54 15.33 -0.80
CA SER A 467 7.29 15.54 -2.21
C SER A 467 8.44 16.35 -2.83
N VAL A 468 8.81 16.05 -4.07
CA VAL A 468 9.72 16.88 -4.85
C VAL A 468 9.14 18.28 -5.08
N HIS A 469 7.82 18.41 -5.07
CA HIS A 469 7.08 19.66 -5.28
C HIS A 469 6.82 20.49 -4.01
N ASP A 470 7.20 20.00 -2.82
CA ASP A 470 6.99 20.76 -1.58
C ASP A 470 7.85 22.05 -1.58
N PRO A 471 7.34 23.27 -1.28
CA PRO A 471 8.12 24.51 -1.34
C PRO A 471 9.37 24.56 -0.43
N SER A 472 9.46 23.66 0.55
CA SER A 472 10.62 23.49 1.42
C SER A 472 11.74 22.62 0.83
N SER A 473 11.50 21.96 -0.31
CA SER A 473 12.45 21.14 -1.06
C SER A 473 13.32 21.99 -1.98
N HIS A 474 13.89 23.10 -1.52
CA HIS A 474 14.86 23.84 -2.33
C HIS A 474 16.12 23.00 -2.59
N VAL A 475 16.14 22.35 -3.74
CA VAL A 475 17.33 21.93 -4.46
C VAL A 475 17.30 22.73 -5.77
N ASN A 476 18.20 23.70 -5.92
CA ASN A 476 18.41 24.35 -7.20
C ASN A 476 18.87 23.28 -8.20
N HIS A 477 17.96 22.83 -9.05
CA HIS A 477 18.29 22.27 -10.34
C HIS A 477 17.76 23.26 -11.36
N ASP A 478 18.68 23.80 -12.17
CA ASP A 478 18.37 24.62 -13.32
C ASP A 478 17.37 23.86 -14.20
N CYS A 479 16.25 24.51 -14.47
CA CYS A 479 15.22 24.08 -15.40
C CYS A 479 15.83 24.05 -16.80
N ASP A 480 15.97 22.84 -17.36
CA ASP A 480 15.99 22.68 -18.80
C ASP A 480 14.56 22.28 -19.19
N ASP A 481 13.82 23.28 -19.68
CA ASP A 481 12.55 23.06 -20.35
C ASP A 481 12.84 22.27 -21.62
N GLY A 482 12.52 20.97 -21.61
CA GLY A 482 12.68 20.07 -22.74
C GLY A 482 11.32 19.53 -23.15
N ASP A 483 10.92 19.89 -24.37
CA ASP A 483 9.60 19.74 -24.97
C ASP A 483 8.94 18.35 -24.80
N SER A 484 7.63 18.42 -24.56
CA SER A 484 6.68 17.34 -24.76
C SER A 484 6.49 17.12 -26.25
N ASP A 485 7.25 16.18 -26.82
CA ASP A 485 6.86 15.52 -28.07
C ASP A 485 6.63 14.04 -27.81
N GLY A 486 5.36 13.66 -27.80
CA GLY A 486 4.94 12.27 -27.86
C GLY A 486 5.21 11.74 -29.26
N GLU A 487 6.14 10.79 -29.35
CA GLU A 487 6.19 9.85 -30.46
C GLU A 487 5.98 8.43 -29.93
N GLU A 488 5.07 7.74 -30.62
CA GLU A 488 4.45 6.46 -30.28
C GLU A 488 5.44 5.29 -30.32
N GLU A 489 5.70 4.63 -29.18
CA GLU A 489 6.23 3.26 -29.13
C GLU A 489 5.06 2.27 -28.92
N ASP A 490 4.28 2.05 -29.98
CA ASP A 490 2.98 1.37 -29.90
C ASP A 490 3.03 -0.17 -29.77
N SER A 491 4.19 -0.76 -29.42
CA SER A 491 4.34 -2.22 -29.35
C SER A 491 4.72 -2.77 -27.96
N VAL A 492 5.12 -1.92 -27.01
CA VAL A 492 5.44 -2.30 -25.60
C VAL A 492 4.29 -1.97 -24.63
N VAL A 493 3.24 -1.31 -25.12
CA VAL A 493 2.25 -0.61 -24.28
C VAL A 493 1.24 -1.53 -23.61
N GLU A 494 0.94 -2.73 -24.13
CA GLU A 494 -0.10 -3.59 -23.51
C GLU A 494 0.31 -4.18 -22.15
N GLU A 495 1.59 -4.48 -21.96
CA GLU A 495 2.12 -5.09 -20.73
C GLU A 495 2.20 -4.10 -19.56
N GLN A 496 2.37 -2.80 -19.85
CA GLN A 496 2.59 -1.74 -18.87
C GLN A 496 1.32 -0.90 -18.63
N ARG A 497 0.12 -1.37 -18.98
CA ARG A 497 -1.12 -0.57 -18.84
C ARG A 497 -1.84 -0.71 -17.49
N LYS A 498 -1.56 -1.74 -16.69
CA LYS A 498 -2.23 -2.01 -15.40
C LYS A 498 -1.46 -3.00 -14.51
N PHE A 499 -1.66 -2.90 -13.21
CA PHE A 499 -1.11 -3.80 -12.18
C PHE A 499 -1.79 -5.17 -12.14
N GLY A 500 -3.03 -5.28 -12.63
CA GLY A 500 -3.82 -6.51 -12.60
C GLY A 500 -4.51 -6.77 -11.26
N ALA A 501 -4.62 -5.74 -10.42
CA ALA A 501 -5.33 -5.77 -9.14
C ALA A 501 -6.85 -5.68 -9.31
N ALA A 502 -7.32 -5.11 -10.42
CA ALA A 502 -8.74 -5.15 -10.83
C ALA A 502 -8.97 -6.21 -11.91
N ASP A 503 -10.04 -7.00 -11.75
CA ASP A 503 -10.50 -7.91 -12.79
C ASP A 503 -10.89 -7.11 -14.05
N THR A 504 -10.58 -7.70 -15.20
CA THR A 504 -10.49 -7.06 -16.53
C THR A 504 -11.56 -6.00 -16.80
N PHE A 505 -11.16 -4.75 -16.64
CA PHE A 505 -11.96 -3.60 -17.00
C PHE A 505 -12.24 -3.60 -18.52
N LYS A 506 -13.51 -3.75 -18.92
CA LYS A 506 -14.06 -3.34 -20.21
C LYS A 506 -15.23 -2.42 -19.89
N PHE A 507 -15.12 -1.12 -20.20
CA PHE A 507 -16.32 -0.30 -20.34
C PHE A 507 -17.12 -1.00 -21.44
N PRO A 508 -18.45 -1.13 -21.34
CA PRO A 508 -19.25 -1.42 -22.52
C PRO A 508 -18.78 -0.46 -23.62
N ASP A 509 -18.49 -0.98 -24.83
CA ASP A 509 -17.87 -0.27 -25.97
C ASP A 509 -18.66 0.98 -26.46
N GLU A 510 -19.59 1.51 -25.67
CA GLU A 510 -20.36 2.73 -25.90
C GLU A 510 -19.90 3.92 -25.05
N VAL A 511 -18.97 3.76 -24.09
CA VAL A 511 -18.41 4.89 -23.33
C VAL A 511 -16.89 4.88 -23.41
N ASP A 512 -16.38 5.58 -24.41
CA ASP A 512 -14.96 5.84 -24.60
C ASP A 512 -14.53 7.04 -23.74
N ILE A 513 -13.90 6.77 -22.60
CA ILE A 513 -13.41 7.79 -21.66
C ILE A 513 -12.09 8.42 -22.16
N SER A 514 -11.45 7.87 -23.20
CA SER A 514 -10.26 8.49 -23.79
C SER A 514 -10.54 9.85 -24.46
N HIS A 515 -11.82 10.19 -24.63
CA HIS A 515 -12.28 11.47 -25.18
C HIS A 515 -12.85 12.45 -24.14
N ILE A 516 -12.67 12.22 -22.83
CA ILE A 516 -13.27 13.06 -21.79
C ILE A 516 -12.20 13.86 -21.02
N SER A 517 -11.83 15.00 -21.61
CA SER A 517 -11.26 16.27 -21.07
C SER A 517 -10.40 16.26 -19.80
#